data_AF-A0A850BB98-F1
#
_entry.id   AF-A0A850BB98-F1
#
_cell.length_a   1.000
_cell.length_b   1.000
_cell.length_c   1.000
_cell.angle_alpha   90.00
_cell.angle_beta   90.00
_cell.angle_gamma   90.00
#
_symmetry.space_group_name_H-M   'P 1'
#
loop_
_entity.id
_entity.type
_entity.pdbx_description
1 polymer ?
#
loop_
_entity_poly.entity_id
_entity_poly.type
_entity_poly.pdbx_seq_one_letter_code
_entity_poly.pdbx_strand_id
1 'polypeptide(L)'
;MRHIAPLLLLAGCSFPAQGEAPAVDLDYIAFVNDIQPIFEARCANPACHGRPERALSTYVPRRFRADPQKVHLDEPLTEQEMRHNYTAACILASETEQPEDTPLLRKPLADPEYHGGGAIFSSDRDRDYLTIYSWIAGGELPGGAP
;
A
#
# COMPACT_ATOMS: atom_id res chain seq x y z
N MET A 1 50.46 -4.71 44.56
CA MET A 1 49.87 -5.54 43.48
C MET A 1 48.97 -4.63 42.65
N ARG A 2 49.31 -4.37 41.38
CA ARG A 2 48.51 -3.53 40.46
C ARG A 2 47.65 -4.47 39.61
N HIS A 3 46.33 -4.34 39.71
CA HIS A 3 45.40 -5.05 38.83
C HIS A 3 45.19 -4.21 37.56
N ILE A 4 45.47 -4.79 36.39
CA ILE A 4 45.15 -4.23 35.08
C ILE A 4 43.85 -4.90 34.64
N ALA A 5 42.77 -4.12 34.50
CA ALA A 5 41.52 -4.58 33.92
C ALA A 5 41.60 -4.47 32.38
N PRO A 6 41.21 -5.50 31.61
CA PRO A 6 41.23 -5.42 30.16
C PRO A 6 39.98 -4.67 29.68
N LEU A 7 40.22 -3.66 28.85
CA LEU A 7 39.19 -2.91 28.14
C LEU A 7 38.79 -3.70 26.89
N LEU A 8 37.63 -4.34 26.89
CA LEU A 8 37.04 -4.95 25.69
C LEU A 8 36.46 -3.85 24.78
N LEU A 9 37.03 -3.71 23.58
CA LEU A 9 36.45 -2.91 22.49
C LEU A 9 35.42 -3.75 21.74
N LEU A 10 34.14 -3.38 21.85
CA LEU A 10 33.06 -3.87 21.00
C LEU A 10 33.07 -3.10 19.68
N ALA A 11 33.50 -3.74 18.58
CA ALA A 11 33.33 -3.22 17.23
C ALA A 11 31.87 -3.43 16.79
N GLY A 12 31.08 -2.36 16.78
CA GLY A 12 29.71 -2.37 16.27
C GLY A 12 29.69 -2.41 14.74
N CYS A 13 28.94 -3.34 14.16
CA CYS A 13 28.65 -3.35 12.73
C CYS A 13 27.70 -2.19 12.41
N SER A 14 28.15 -1.20 11.65
CA SER A 14 27.28 -0.18 11.07
C SER A 14 26.51 -0.80 9.91
N PHE A 15 25.20 -1.01 10.08
CA PHE A 15 24.32 -1.21 8.95
C PHE A 15 24.13 0.15 8.26
N PRO A 16 24.25 0.24 6.92
CA PRO A 16 23.86 1.45 6.22
C PRO A 16 22.37 1.68 6.49
N ALA A 17 22.03 2.90 6.91
CA ALA A 17 20.65 3.33 6.98
C ALA A 17 20.00 3.05 5.63
N GLN A 18 18.97 2.20 5.62
CA GLN A 18 18.11 2.05 4.46
C GLN A 18 17.58 3.46 4.17
N GLY A 19 17.97 4.03 3.04
CA GLY A 19 17.54 5.37 2.67
C GLY A 19 16.02 5.41 2.73
N GLU A 20 15.49 6.35 3.50
CA GLU A 20 14.08 6.67 3.52
C GLU A 20 13.71 7.00 2.06
N ALA A 21 13.00 6.09 1.38
CA ALA A 21 12.37 6.45 0.12
C ALA A 21 11.48 7.66 0.43
N PRO A 22 11.49 8.72 -0.39
CA PRO A 22 10.64 9.88 -0.12
C PRO A 22 9.21 9.39 0.01
N ALA A 23 8.65 9.49 1.22
CA ALA A 23 7.26 9.19 1.44
C ALA A 23 6.48 10.27 0.69
N VAL A 24 5.82 9.90 -0.41
CA VAL A 24 4.80 10.77 -0.97
C VAL A 24 3.66 10.80 0.05
N ASP A 25 3.46 11.98 0.63
CA ASP A 25 2.38 12.26 1.57
C ASP A 25 1.12 12.57 0.76
N LEU A 26 0.43 11.51 0.32
CA LEU A 26 -0.87 11.61 -0.32
C LEU A 26 -1.96 11.83 0.74
N ASP A 27 -3.14 12.29 0.34
CA ASP A 27 -4.20 12.56 1.31
C ASP A 27 -4.69 11.26 1.97
N TYR A 28 -4.38 11.08 3.25
CA TYR A 28 -4.79 9.92 4.04
C TYR A 28 -6.30 9.85 4.26
N ILE A 29 -6.98 10.99 4.40
CA ILE A 29 -8.43 11.02 4.60
C ILE A 29 -9.15 10.60 3.31
N ALA A 30 -8.69 11.11 2.16
CA ALA A 30 -9.11 10.62 0.85
C ALA A 30 -8.83 9.11 0.68
N PHE A 31 -7.67 8.64 1.14
CA PHE A 31 -7.36 7.21 1.08
C PHE A 31 -8.40 6.38 1.84
N VAL A 32 -8.70 6.76 3.09
CA VAL A 32 -9.64 6.04 3.94
C VAL A 32 -11.06 6.05 3.35
N ASN A 33 -11.51 7.19 2.84
CA ASN A 33 -12.90 7.38 2.41
C ASN A 33 -13.17 6.88 0.99
N ASP A 34 -12.18 6.99 0.09
CA ASP A 34 -12.41 6.83 -1.35
C ASP A 34 -11.56 5.71 -1.97
N ILE A 35 -10.34 5.47 -1.48
CA ILE A 35 -9.41 4.50 -2.09
C ILE A 35 -9.52 3.13 -1.44
N GLN A 36 -9.53 3.06 -0.12
CA GLN A 36 -9.66 1.81 0.62
C GLN A 36 -10.91 1.01 0.22
N PRO A 37 -12.11 1.61 0.01
CA PRO A 37 -13.28 0.87 -0.47
C PRO A 37 -13.09 0.26 -1.86
N ILE A 38 -12.37 0.94 -2.77
CA ILE A 38 -12.04 0.41 -4.09
C ILE A 38 -11.14 -0.82 -3.94
N PHE A 39 -10.11 -0.73 -3.10
CA PHE A 39 -9.21 -1.85 -2.87
C PHE A 39 -9.93 -3.04 -2.24
N GLU A 40 -10.86 -2.79 -1.31
CA GLU A 40 -11.69 -3.85 -0.74
C GLU A 40 -12.55 -4.56 -1.80
N ALA A 41 -13.21 -3.77 -2.66
CA ALA A 41 -14.09 -4.31 -3.68
C ALA A 41 -13.34 -5.08 -4.78
N ARG A 42 -12.16 -4.59 -5.19
CA ARG A 42 -11.52 -5.01 -6.45
C ARG A 42 -10.15 -5.66 -6.29
N CYS A 43 -9.38 -5.30 -5.27
CA CYS A 43 -7.96 -5.66 -5.18
C CYS A 43 -7.68 -6.69 -4.09
N ALA A 44 -8.39 -6.65 -2.96
CA ALA A 44 -8.13 -7.41 -1.74
C ALA A 44 -8.49 -8.91 -1.83
N ASN A 45 -8.34 -9.53 -3.00
CA ASN A 45 -8.48 -10.98 -3.11
C ASN A 45 -7.36 -11.66 -2.29
N PRO A 46 -7.70 -12.58 -1.38
CA PRO A 46 -6.76 -13.41 -0.64
C PRO A 46 -5.59 -14.02 -1.43
N ALA A 47 -5.83 -14.46 -2.66
CA ALA A 47 -4.79 -15.05 -3.51
C ALA A 47 -3.86 -14.00 -4.15
N CYS A 48 -4.32 -12.75 -4.29
CA CYS A 48 -3.63 -11.70 -5.04
C CYS A 48 -2.93 -10.70 -4.11
N HIS A 49 -3.67 -10.04 -3.22
CA HIS A 49 -3.18 -8.92 -2.40
C HIS A 49 -3.44 -9.09 -0.90
N GLY A 50 -4.08 -10.18 -0.48
CA GLY A 50 -4.32 -10.43 0.95
C GLY A 50 -3.09 -10.86 1.76
N ARG A 51 -1.93 -11.08 1.15
CA ARG A 51 -0.75 -11.61 1.84
C ARG A 51 0.32 -10.53 2.06
N PRO A 52 1.04 -10.53 3.20
CA PRO A 52 1.99 -9.47 3.54
C PRO A 52 3.20 -9.40 2.59
N GLU A 53 3.51 -10.46 1.84
CA GLU A 53 4.63 -10.48 0.89
C GLU A 53 4.30 -9.76 -0.44
N ARG A 54 3.05 -9.31 -0.62
CA ARG A 54 2.61 -8.60 -1.82
C ARG A 54 2.91 -7.11 -1.67
N ALA A 55 3.37 -6.48 -2.75
CA ALA A 55 3.72 -5.06 -2.76
C ALA A 55 2.54 -4.16 -2.35
N LEU A 56 1.35 -4.40 -2.91
CA LEU A 56 0.09 -3.81 -2.45
C LEU A 56 -0.60 -4.79 -1.50
N SER A 57 0.01 -5.17 -0.38
CA SER A 57 -0.67 -6.00 0.61
C SER A 57 -1.82 -5.20 1.24
N THR A 58 -3.04 -5.73 1.18
CA THR A 58 -4.27 -5.03 1.57
C THR A 58 -5.07 -5.84 2.57
N TYR A 59 -5.19 -5.31 3.78
CA TYR A 59 -6.09 -5.84 4.81
C TYR A 59 -7.50 -5.30 4.62
N VAL A 60 -8.50 -6.15 4.78
CA VAL A 60 -9.92 -5.75 4.75
C VAL A 60 -10.75 -6.61 5.71
N PRO A 61 -11.91 -6.13 6.20
CA PRO A 61 -12.83 -6.94 6.98
C PRO A 61 -13.20 -8.25 6.27
N ARG A 62 -13.43 -9.32 7.04
CA ARG A 62 -13.79 -10.67 6.57
C ARG A 62 -12.78 -11.37 5.65
N ARG A 63 -11.61 -10.76 5.41
CA ARG A 63 -10.53 -11.36 4.61
C ARG A 63 -9.25 -11.39 5.44
N PHE A 64 -8.11 -11.19 4.79
CA PHE A 64 -6.83 -11.14 5.48
C PHE A 64 -6.71 -9.92 6.37
N ARG A 65 -6.05 -10.14 7.50
CA ARG A 65 -5.85 -9.20 8.61
C ARG A 65 -4.40 -9.31 9.08
N ALA A 66 -3.92 -8.27 9.75
CA ALA A 66 -2.57 -8.29 10.33
C ALA A 66 -2.45 -9.36 11.43
N ASP A 67 -3.52 -9.57 12.19
CA ASP A 67 -3.65 -10.68 13.13
C ASP A 67 -4.33 -11.88 12.44
N PRO A 68 -3.64 -13.02 12.26
CA PRO A 68 -4.21 -14.22 11.66
C PRO A 68 -5.44 -14.75 12.40
N GLN A 69 -5.62 -14.45 13.69
CA GLN A 69 -6.79 -14.86 14.48
C GLN A 69 -8.04 -14.05 14.13
N LYS A 70 -7.88 -12.91 13.46
CA LYS A 70 -8.97 -11.99 13.08
C LYS A 70 -9.41 -12.16 11.62
N VAL A 71 -8.76 -13.05 10.88
CA VAL A 71 -9.16 -13.42 9.52
C VAL A 71 -10.62 -13.90 9.54
N HIS A 72 -11.41 -13.48 8.56
CA HIS A 72 -12.86 -13.75 8.46
C HIS A 72 -13.79 -13.05 9.46
N LEU A 73 -13.26 -12.27 10.42
CA LEU A 73 -14.09 -11.42 11.28
C LEU A 73 -14.50 -10.13 10.56
N ASP A 74 -15.73 -9.68 10.82
CA ASP A 74 -16.31 -8.45 10.26
C ASP A 74 -16.07 -7.22 11.13
N GLU A 75 -15.04 -7.26 11.98
CA GLU A 75 -14.63 -6.10 12.74
C GLU A 75 -13.95 -5.07 11.80
N PRO A 76 -14.13 -3.76 12.05
CA PRO A 76 -13.42 -2.73 11.33
C PRO A 76 -11.90 -2.95 11.34
N LEU A 77 -11.23 -2.41 10.33
CA LEU A 77 -9.77 -2.37 10.34
C LEU A 77 -9.27 -1.54 11.52
N THR A 78 -8.18 -1.99 12.10
CA THR A 78 -7.44 -1.18 13.06
C THR A 78 -6.75 -0.02 12.33
N GLU A 79 -6.43 1.05 13.07
CA GLU A 79 -5.63 2.16 12.56
C GLU A 79 -4.30 1.68 11.95
N GLN A 80 -3.68 0.66 12.54
CA GLN A 80 -2.43 0.09 12.03
C GLN A 80 -2.62 -0.60 10.67
N GLU A 81 -3.70 -1.37 10.50
CA GLU A 81 -4.02 -2.02 9.23
C GLU A 81 -4.37 -1.00 8.14
N MET A 82 -5.11 0.06 8.50
CA MET A 82 -5.42 1.15 7.57
C MET A 82 -4.15 1.89 7.11
N ARG A 83 -3.25 2.23 8.05
CA ARG A 83 -1.96 2.84 7.73
C ARG A 83 -1.08 1.94 6.89
N HIS A 84 -1.08 0.63 7.15
CA HIS A 84 -0.36 -0.33 6.33
C HIS A 84 -0.84 -0.28 4.88
N ASN A 85 -2.16 -0.35 4.66
CA ASN A 85 -2.72 -0.28 3.30
C ASN A 85 -2.37 1.04 2.61
N TYR A 86 -2.47 2.16 3.34
CA TYR A 86 -2.09 3.50 2.86
C TYR A 86 -0.61 3.54 2.43
N THR A 87 0.30 3.12 3.31
CA THR A 87 1.73 3.11 3.02
C THR A 87 2.08 2.25 1.81
N ALA A 88 1.49 1.05 1.70
CA ALA A 88 1.68 0.19 0.54
C ALA A 88 1.20 0.85 -0.77
N ALA A 89 0.06 1.56 -0.72
CA ALA A 89 -0.47 2.31 -1.84
C ALA A 89 0.45 3.48 -2.24
N CYS A 90 0.90 4.28 -1.27
CA CYS A 90 1.80 5.40 -1.52
C CYS A 90 3.11 4.95 -2.16
N ILE A 91 3.71 3.85 -1.70
CA ILE A 91 4.94 3.32 -2.29
C ILE A 91 4.74 3.08 -3.79
N LEU A 92 3.67 2.39 -4.18
CA LEU A 92 3.39 2.11 -5.60
C LEU A 92 3.00 3.37 -6.38
N ALA A 93 2.30 4.31 -5.75
CA ALA A 93 1.94 5.59 -6.36
C ALA A 93 3.16 6.50 -6.61
N SER A 94 4.30 6.21 -5.98
CA SER A 94 5.51 7.06 -6.02
C SER A 94 6.62 6.52 -6.91
N GLU A 95 6.41 5.37 -7.57
CA GLU A 95 7.47 4.74 -8.39
C GLU A 95 7.75 5.50 -9.70
N THR A 96 6.82 6.34 -10.16
CA THR A 96 6.93 7.13 -11.39
C THR A 96 6.46 8.56 -11.19
N GLU A 97 6.91 9.48 -12.04
CA GLU A 97 6.50 10.88 -11.98
C GLU A 97 5.07 11.10 -12.50
N GLN A 98 4.68 10.37 -13.55
CA GLN A 98 3.35 10.45 -14.14
C GLN A 98 2.40 9.48 -13.42
N PRO A 99 1.24 9.94 -12.90
CA PRO A 99 0.29 9.09 -12.19
C PRO A 99 -0.11 7.83 -12.96
N GLU A 100 -0.44 7.97 -14.25
CA GLU A 100 -0.89 6.89 -15.13
C GLU A 100 0.16 5.79 -15.35
N ASP A 101 1.44 6.12 -15.19
CA ASP A 101 2.54 5.17 -15.36
C ASP A 101 2.83 4.36 -14.09
N THR A 102 2.26 4.77 -12.94
CA THR A 102 2.49 4.10 -11.66
C THR A 102 2.03 2.65 -11.73
N PRO A 103 2.72 1.71 -11.07
CA PRO A 103 2.25 0.34 -10.96
C PRO A 103 0.83 0.20 -10.43
N LEU A 104 0.38 1.16 -9.61
CA LEU A 104 -0.94 1.17 -9.00
C LEU A 104 -2.07 1.41 -10.02
N LEU A 105 -1.80 2.15 -11.10
CA LEU A 105 -2.77 2.39 -12.18
C LEU A 105 -2.50 1.54 -13.42
N ARG A 106 -1.24 1.48 -13.87
CA ARG A 106 -0.87 0.84 -15.13
C ARG A 106 -1.09 -0.67 -15.12
N LYS A 107 -0.71 -1.37 -14.04
CA LYS A 107 -0.84 -2.83 -13.97
C LYS A 107 -2.30 -3.31 -14.00
N PRO A 108 -3.21 -2.80 -13.14
CA PRO A 108 -4.61 -3.23 -13.16
C PRO A 108 -5.40 -2.78 -14.40
N LEU A 109 -4.90 -1.81 -15.17
CA LEU A 109 -5.48 -1.39 -16.45
C LEU A 109 -5.04 -2.26 -17.63
N ALA A 110 -3.85 -2.85 -17.56
CA ALA A 110 -3.22 -3.56 -18.67
C ALA A 110 -3.80 -4.98 -18.92
N ASP A 111 -3.37 -5.55 -20.04
CA ASP A 111 -3.62 -6.95 -20.44
C ASP A 111 -3.24 -7.94 -19.30
N PRO A 112 -4.04 -9.01 -19.05
CA PRO A 112 -3.73 -10.09 -18.11
C PRO A 112 -2.27 -10.59 -18.10
N GLU A 113 -1.51 -10.46 -19.19
CA GLU A 113 -0.08 -10.81 -19.22
C GLU A 113 0.77 -10.01 -18.21
N TYR A 114 0.39 -8.77 -17.86
CA TYR A 114 1.16 -7.91 -16.95
C TYR A 114 0.62 -7.89 -15.50
N HIS A 115 -0.63 -8.28 -15.32
CA HIS A 115 -1.26 -8.42 -14.02
C HIS A 115 -1.89 -9.80 -13.94
N GLY A 116 -1.27 -10.72 -13.20
CA GLY A 116 -1.68 -12.13 -13.14
C GLY A 116 -3.12 -12.39 -12.66
N GLY A 117 -3.84 -11.36 -12.18
CA GLY A 117 -5.27 -11.41 -11.88
C GLY A 117 -6.20 -10.95 -13.01
N GLY A 118 -5.65 -10.54 -14.16
CA GLY A 118 -6.38 -9.92 -15.25
C GLY A 118 -6.57 -8.40 -15.11
N ALA A 119 -7.18 -7.79 -16.12
CA ALA A 119 -7.59 -6.40 -16.04
C ALA A 119 -8.60 -6.22 -14.89
N ILE A 120 -8.29 -5.31 -13.97
CA ILE A 120 -9.20 -4.93 -12.90
C ILE A 120 -10.07 -3.78 -13.37
N PHE A 121 -9.51 -2.77 -14.03
CA PHE A 121 -10.23 -1.65 -14.63
C PHE A 121 -10.49 -1.91 -16.11
N SER A 122 -11.69 -1.60 -16.59
CA SER A 122 -12.04 -1.84 -18.00
C SER A 122 -11.35 -0.87 -18.96
N SER A 123 -11.00 0.33 -18.48
CA SER A 123 -10.27 1.36 -19.21
C SER A 123 -9.78 2.45 -18.25
N ASP A 124 -9.00 3.39 -18.75
CA ASP A 124 -8.58 4.63 -18.08
C ASP A 124 -9.74 5.62 -17.83
N ARG A 125 -10.96 5.25 -18.25
CA ARG A 125 -12.20 5.99 -18.00
C ARG A 125 -13.07 5.32 -16.94
N ASP A 126 -12.64 4.19 -16.39
CA ASP A 126 -13.30 3.55 -15.25
C ASP A 126 -13.33 4.53 -14.07
N ARG A 127 -14.48 4.63 -13.39
CA ARG A 127 -14.66 5.58 -12.29
C ARG A 127 -13.64 5.36 -11.18
N ASP A 128 -13.38 4.10 -10.81
CA ASP A 128 -12.48 3.79 -9.72
C ASP A 128 -11.02 4.02 -10.11
N TYR A 129 -10.68 3.79 -11.38
CA TYR A 129 -9.39 4.18 -11.94
C TYR A 129 -9.18 5.69 -11.79
N LEU A 130 -10.17 6.49 -12.21
CA LEU A 130 -10.09 7.95 -12.14
C LEU A 130 -10.03 8.46 -10.69
N THR A 131 -10.69 7.80 -9.74
CA THR A 131 -10.59 8.15 -8.31
C THR A 131 -9.17 7.96 -7.79
N ILE A 132 -8.54 6.82 -8.08
CA ILE A 132 -7.14 6.57 -7.70
C ILE A 132 -6.21 7.54 -8.43
N TYR A 133 -6.44 7.79 -9.72
CA TYR A 133 -5.69 8.78 -10.49
C TYR A 133 -5.74 10.18 -9.86
N SER A 134 -6.93 10.69 -9.55
CA SER A 134 -7.08 12.00 -8.91
C SER A 134 -6.36 12.05 -7.56
N TRP A 135 -6.43 10.97 -6.77
CA TRP A 135 -5.72 10.89 -5.49
C TRP A 135 -4.19 10.98 -5.66
N ILE A 136 -3.62 10.24 -6.62
CA ILE A 136 -2.17 10.30 -6.91
C ILE A 136 -1.77 11.67 -7.49
N ALA A 137 -2.59 12.23 -8.37
CA ALA A 137 -2.33 13.50 -9.03
C ALA A 137 -2.55 14.73 -8.11
N GLY A 138 -3.07 14.53 -6.88
CA GLY A 138 -3.47 15.61 -5.98
C GLY A 138 -4.65 16.45 -6.51
N GLY A 139 -5.48 15.85 -7.36
CA GLY A 139 -6.66 16.48 -7.97
C GLY A 139 -7.96 16.19 -7.21
N GLU A 140 -9.05 16.80 -7.68
CA GLU A 140 -10.39 16.58 -7.14
C GLU A 140 -10.89 15.15 -7.40
N LEU A 141 -11.45 14.51 -6.37
CA LEU A 141 -11.95 13.14 -6.48
C LEU A 141 -13.32 13.10 -7.18
N PRO A 142 -13.54 12.22 -8.18
CA PRO A 142 -14.82 12.11 -8.90
C PRO A 142 -16.02 11.66 -8.04
N GLY A 143 -15.77 11.27 -6.79
CA GLY A 143 -16.76 10.77 -5.85
C GLY A 143 -16.84 11.56 -4.55
N GLY A 144 -16.05 12.63 -4.38
CA GLY A 144 -16.13 13.48 -3.21
C GLY A 144 -17.55 14.04 -3.09
N ALA A 145 -18.26 13.65 -2.04
CA ALA A 145 -19.37 14.47 -1.60
C ALA A 145 -18.81 15.85 -1.21
N PRO A 146 -19.53 16.95 -1.48
CA PRO A 146 -19.12 18.28 -1.03
C PRO A 146 -18.94 18.35 0.49
#